data_AF-A0A1V5P081-F1
#
_entry.id   AF-A0A1V5P081-F1
#
_cell.length_a   1.000
_cell.length_b   1.000
_cell.length_c   1.000
_cell.angle_alpha   90.00
_cell.angle_beta   90.00
_cell.angle_gamma   90.00
#
_symmetry.space_group_name_H-M   'P 1'
#
loop_
_entity.id
_entity.type
_entity.pdbx_description
1 polymer ?
#
loop_
_entity_poly.entity_id
_entity_poly.type
_entity_poly.pdbx_seq_one_letter_code
_entity_poly.pdbx_strand_id
1 'polypeptide(L)'
;MELGQKEPYIPRRADEKAAEHAGNFMFNRQHQILHLAGMMERPPVIVAPYDAELFGHWWYEGPRWLEYLIKKISFDQNIIELITPSDYLKKFSCNQVAVPCASSWGNKGYHEVWLCEANDWIYRHLHMAAGMMTSIASRRSGAGGVLRRALNQAARELMLAQSSDWAFIMSTGTMVEYAVKRTKTHINNFLRLHDEIESNRIDEGWLGDLEYRNNIFPDMDYNWYRQLAPEEKAV
;
A
#
# COMPACT_ATOMS: atom_id res chain seq x y z
N MET A 1 15.45 17.86 -24.34
CA MET A 1 16.87 18.02 -23.99
C MET A 1 17.46 16.62 -23.92
N GLU A 2 18.40 16.28 -24.80
CA GLU A 2 19.03 14.96 -24.79
C GLU A 2 19.90 14.80 -23.53
N LEU A 3 20.14 13.56 -23.10
CA LEU A 3 20.95 13.29 -21.89
C LEU A 3 22.32 13.96 -21.93
N GLY A 4 22.94 14.08 -23.11
CA GLY A 4 24.26 14.71 -23.30
C GLY A 4 24.30 16.23 -23.16
N GLN A 5 23.14 16.90 -23.06
CA GLN A 5 23.04 18.36 -22.94
C GLN A 5 22.77 18.83 -21.51
N LYS A 6 22.67 17.91 -20.54
CA LYS A 6 22.46 18.26 -19.13
C LYS A 6 23.73 18.86 -18.54
N GLU A 7 23.61 20.05 -17.96
CA GLU A 7 24.70 20.68 -17.21
C GLU A 7 24.90 20.01 -15.84
N PRO A 8 26.09 20.16 -15.23
CA PRO A 8 26.34 19.72 -13.86
C PRO A 8 25.36 20.35 -12.86
N TYR A 9 24.98 19.56 -11.87
CA TYR A 9 24.09 20.00 -10.80
C TYR A 9 24.74 21.08 -9.92
N ILE A 10 23.99 22.12 -9.58
CA ILE A 10 24.43 23.22 -8.71
C ILE A 10 23.56 23.22 -7.44
N PRO A 11 24.02 22.61 -6.33
CA PRO A 11 23.21 22.40 -5.13
C PRO A 11 22.59 23.68 -4.56
N ARG A 12 23.34 24.78 -4.53
CA ARG A 12 22.85 26.06 -3.99
C ARG A 12 21.62 26.59 -4.74
N ARG A 13 21.65 26.53 -6.08
CA ARG A 13 20.52 26.99 -6.92
C ARG A 13 19.27 26.13 -6.68
N ALA A 14 19.47 24.83 -6.51
CA ALA A 14 18.39 23.90 -6.25
C ALA A 14 17.76 24.10 -4.86
N ASP A 15 18.58 24.33 -3.83
CA ASP A 15 18.10 24.63 -2.48
C ASP A 15 17.31 25.95 -2.42
N GLU A 16 17.82 27.01 -3.05
CA GLU A 16 17.11 28.29 -3.19
C GLU A 16 15.76 28.10 -3.89
N LYS A 17 15.74 27.30 -4.96
CA LYS A 17 14.51 26.99 -5.71
C LYS A 17 13.52 26.17 -4.88
N ALA A 18 13.99 25.24 -4.05
CA ALA A 18 13.15 24.48 -3.14
C ALA A 18 12.47 25.40 -2.10
N ALA A 19 13.22 26.35 -1.53
CA ALA A 19 12.66 27.34 -0.61
C ALA A 19 11.60 28.24 -1.28
N GLU A 20 11.85 28.69 -2.52
CA GLU A 20 10.91 29.47 -3.33
C GLU A 20 9.63 28.67 -3.62
N HIS A 21 9.76 27.41 -4.07
CA HIS A 21 8.63 26.53 -4.35
C HIS A 21 7.81 26.21 -3.10
N ALA A 22 8.45 26.07 -1.93
CA ALA A 22 7.76 25.88 -0.66
C ALA A 22 6.92 27.12 -0.30
N GLY A 23 7.48 28.31 -0.47
CA GLY A 23 6.76 29.57 -0.30
C GLY A 23 5.56 29.70 -1.24
N ASN A 24 5.75 29.38 -2.53
CA ASN A 24 4.67 29.40 -3.50
C ASN A 24 3.56 28.38 -3.17
N PHE A 25 3.90 27.16 -2.75
CA PHE A 25 2.90 26.17 -2.35
C PHE A 25 2.09 26.67 -1.15
N MET A 26 2.75 27.18 -0.11
CA MET A 26 2.09 27.77 1.06
C MET A 26 1.13 28.90 0.66
N PHE A 27 1.60 29.86 -0.15
CA PHE A 27 0.80 30.98 -0.64
C PHE A 27 -0.49 30.49 -1.33
N ASN A 28 -0.39 29.50 -2.22
CA ASN A 28 -1.56 28.94 -2.89
C ASN A 28 -2.51 28.21 -1.92
N ARG A 29 -1.99 27.53 -0.89
CA ARG A 29 -2.83 26.88 0.14
C ARG A 29 -3.55 27.90 1.02
N GLN A 30 -2.92 29.03 1.35
CA GLN A 30 -3.57 30.13 2.06
C GLN A 30 -4.75 30.68 1.27
N HIS A 31 -4.54 30.98 -0.02
CA HIS A 31 -5.63 31.44 -0.89
C HIS A 31 -6.77 30.42 -1.00
N GLN A 32 -6.44 29.13 -1.12
CA GLN A 32 -7.45 28.07 -1.17
C GLN A 32 -8.26 28.00 0.13
N ILE A 33 -7.61 28.04 1.30
CA ILE A 33 -8.31 28.03 2.60
C ILE A 33 -9.17 29.28 2.77
N LEU A 34 -8.66 30.48 2.46
CA LEU A 34 -9.42 31.71 2.56
C LEU A 34 -10.69 31.69 1.70
N HIS A 35 -10.60 31.15 0.49
CA HIS A 35 -11.74 30.98 -0.39
C HIS A 35 -12.76 29.98 0.17
N LEU A 36 -12.29 28.80 0.60
CA LEU A 36 -13.16 27.73 1.13
C LEU A 36 -13.80 28.11 2.47
N ALA A 37 -13.12 28.86 3.32
CA ALA A 37 -13.62 29.27 4.63
C ALA A 37 -14.88 30.13 4.53
N GLY A 38 -15.05 30.90 3.45
CA GLY A 38 -16.29 31.64 3.18
C GLY A 38 -17.47 30.79 2.73
N MET A 39 -17.24 29.51 2.40
CA MET A 39 -18.26 28.58 1.87
C MET A 39 -18.51 27.39 2.80
N MET A 40 -17.84 27.31 3.95
CA MET A 40 -17.89 26.17 4.86
C MET A 40 -18.18 26.65 6.28
N GLU A 41 -19.01 25.89 7.01
CA GLU A 41 -19.32 26.16 8.43
C GLU A 41 -18.18 25.79 9.38
N ARG A 42 -17.16 25.08 8.87
CA ARG A 42 -15.99 24.63 9.63
C ARG A 42 -14.70 24.98 8.90
N PRO A 43 -13.57 25.13 9.63
CA PRO A 43 -12.25 25.29 9.02
C PRO A 43 -12.00 24.21 7.95
N PRO A 44 -11.77 24.61 6.69
CA PRO A 44 -11.48 23.66 5.62
C PRO A 44 -10.19 22.90 5.91
N VAL A 45 -10.12 21.65 5.46
CA VAL A 45 -8.90 20.83 5.51
C VAL A 45 -8.48 20.48 4.08
N ILE A 46 -7.20 20.66 3.77
CA ILE A 46 -6.63 20.28 2.47
C ILE A 46 -5.77 19.04 2.70
N VAL A 47 -6.15 17.94 2.05
CA VAL A 47 -5.38 16.68 2.07
C VAL A 47 -4.63 16.58 0.73
N ALA A 48 -3.30 16.54 0.79
CA ALA A 48 -2.44 16.43 -0.37
C ALA A 48 -1.57 15.17 -0.25
N PRO A 49 -2.08 13.99 -0.69
CA PRO A 49 -1.34 12.74 -0.62
C PRO A 49 -0.33 12.65 -1.78
N TYR A 50 0.85 12.12 -1.48
CA TYR A 50 1.93 11.88 -2.43
C TYR A 50 2.64 10.58 -2.06
N ASP A 51 3.20 9.88 -3.06
CA ASP A 51 4.10 8.76 -2.81
C ASP A 51 5.36 9.26 -2.10
N ALA A 52 5.80 8.55 -1.06
CA ALA A 52 6.94 8.99 -0.25
C ALA A 52 8.24 9.10 -1.07
N GLU A 53 8.42 8.21 -2.05
CA GLU A 53 9.57 8.23 -2.95
C GLU A 53 9.62 9.46 -3.88
N LEU A 54 8.51 10.20 -4.01
CA LEU A 54 8.56 11.49 -4.69
C LEU A 54 9.61 12.40 -4.02
N PHE A 55 9.67 12.40 -2.69
CA PHE A 55 10.54 13.28 -1.94
C PHE A 55 11.89 12.64 -1.66
N GLY A 56 12.86 12.88 -2.54
CA GLY A 56 14.27 12.53 -2.38
C GLY A 56 14.77 11.48 -3.36
N HIS A 57 13.87 10.64 -3.89
CA HIS A 57 14.21 9.68 -4.94
C HIS A 57 13.90 10.24 -6.33
N TRP A 58 12.63 10.54 -6.63
CA TRP A 58 12.24 11.11 -7.93
C TRP A 58 12.51 12.62 -8.01
N TRP A 59 12.23 13.34 -6.93
CA TRP A 59 12.56 14.74 -6.78
C TRP A 59 13.56 14.90 -5.64
N TYR A 60 14.83 15.09 -6.00
CA TYR A 60 15.96 15.08 -5.06
C TYR A 60 15.82 16.11 -3.95
N GLU A 61 15.37 17.34 -4.27
CA GLU A 61 15.19 18.41 -3.28
C GLU A 61 13.90 18.29 -2.46
N GLY A 62 13.06 17.29 -2.73
CA GLY A 62 11.77 17.11 -2.07
C GLY A 62 11.81 17.15 -0.53
N PRO A 63 12.77 16.51 0.15
CA PRO A 63 12.89 16.59 1.60
C PRO A 63 13.23 18.01 2.09
N ARG A 64 14.08 18.75 1.36
CA ARG A 64 14.41 20.15 1.67
C ARG A 64 13.19 21.05 1.46
N TRP A 65 12.44 20.82 0.40
CA TRP A 65 11.18 21.51 0.16
C TRP A 65 10.16 21.26 1.29
N LEU A 66 10.00 20.02 1.76
CA LEU A 66 9.14 19.71 2.90
C LEU A 66 9.58 20.44 4.17
N GLU A 67 10.88 20.45 4.46
CA GLU A 67 11.45 21.19 5.59
C GLU A 67 11.13 22.69 5.50
N TYR A 68 11.37 23.31 4.35
CA TYR A 68 11.05 24.72 4.13
C TYR A 68 9.54 24.96 4.25
N LEU A 69 8.69 24.11 3.68
CA LEU A 69 7.25 24.27 3.73
C LEU A 69 6.74 24.24 5.18
N ILE A 70 7.19 23.27 5.98
CA ILE A 70 6.80 23.14 7.39
C ILE A 70 7.25 24.36 8.19
N LYS A 71 8.50 24.81 8.01
CA LYS A 71 9.02 26.00 8.68
C LYS A 71 8.23 27.25 8.31
N LYS A 72 7.98 27.47 7.02
CA LYS A 72 7.23 28.63 6.52
C LYS A 72 5.80 28.66 7.04
N ILE A 73 5.10 27.52 7.01
CA ILE A 73 3.75 27.42 7.57
C ILE A 73 3.77 27.74 9.07
N SER A 74 4.78 27.29 9.80
CA SER A 74 4.83 27.44 11.26
C SER A 74 5.25 28.85 11.73
N PHE A 75 6.06 29.57 10.95
CA PHE A 75 6.71 30.81 11.42
C PHE A 75 6.41 32.06 10.57
N ASP A 76 6.11 31.93 9.27
CA ASP A 76 6.03 33.08 8.35
C ASP A 76 4.59 33.62 8.22
N GLN A 77 3.58 32.97 8.82
CA GLN A 77 2.16 33.29 8.63
C GLN A 77 1.25 32.69 9.73
N ASN A 78 -0.03 33.09 9.76
CA ASN A 78 -1.03 32.69 10.78
C ASN A 78 -2.42 32.29 10.20
N ILE A 79 -2.50 32.01 8.91
CA ILE A 79 -3.73 31.68 8.15
C ILE A 79 -4.00 30.17 8.12
N ILE A 80 -2.96 29.35 7.91
CA ILE A 80 -3.08 27.89 7.82
C ILE A 80 -2.25 27.18 8.89
N GLU A 81 -2.69 26.01 9.36
CA GLU A 81 -1.95 25.16 10.30
C GLU A 81 -1.74 23.75 9.72
N LEU A 82 -0.65 23.09 10.12
CA LEU A 82 -0.47 21.65 9.87
C LEU A 82 -1.21 20.88 10.96
N ILE A 83 -1.93 19.84 10.55
CA ILE A 83 -2.70 18.99 11.47
C ILE A 83 -2.68 17.55 11.00
N THR A 84 -2.70 16.61 11.94
CA THR A 84 -2.89 15.19 11.62
C THR A 84 -4.38 14.90 11.36
N PRO A 85 -4.74 13.92 10.51
CA PRO A 85 -6.13 13.53 10.32
C PRO A 85 -6.85 13.19 11.63
N SER A 86 -6.17 12.48 12.54
CA SER A 86 -6.71 12.12 13.84
C SER A 86 -7.01 13.33 14.72
N ASP A 87 -6.14 14.34 14.75
CA ASP A 87 -6.37 15.53 15.58
C ASP A 87 -7.47 16.42 14.99
N TYR A 88 -7.59 16.50 13.67
CA TYR A 88 -8.72 17.19 13.04
C TYR A 88 -10.06 16.51 13.39
N LEU A 89 -10.13 15.19 13.34
CA LEU A 89 -11.33 14.42 13.71
C LEU A 89 -11.67 14.53 15.20
N LYS A 90 -10.68 14.70 16.08
CA LYS A 90 -10.93 15.01 17.51
C LYS A 90 -11.53 16.40 17.70
N LYS A 91 -11.07 17.41 16.93
CA LYS A 91 -11.62 18.77 16.96
C LYS A 91 -13.07 18.80 16.43
N PHE A 92 -13.38 17.99 15.41
CA PHE A 92 -14.68 17.96 14.73
C PHE A 92 -15.24 16.53 14.67
N SER A 93 -15.93 16.13 15.74
CA SER A 93 -16.46 14.76 15.89
C SER A 93 -17.71 14.46 15.05
N CYS A 94 -18.53 15.48 14.78
CA CYS A 94 -19.71 15.35 13.91
C CYS A 94 -19.30 15.53 12.45
N ASN A 95 -19.40 14.46 11.67
CA ASN A 95 -19.02 14.43 10.26
C ASN A 95 -20.20 14.03 9.38
N GLN A 96 -20.22 14.51 8.14
CA GLN A 96 -21.20 14.08 7.15
C GLN A 96 -21.05 12.59 6.90
N VAL A 97 -22.15 11.86 6.99
CA VAL A 97 -22.21 10.46 6.57
C VAL A 97 -22.33 10.42 5.05
N ALA A 98 -21.42 9.68 4.41
CA ALA A 98 -21.40 9.49 2.97
C ALA A 98 -21.07 8.04 2.65
N VAL A 99 -21.55 7.56 1.51
CA VAL A 99 -21.15 6.27 0.93
C VAL A 99 -20.26 6.57 -0.27
N PRO A 100 -18.94 6.34 -0.18
CA PRO A 100 -18.04 6.52 -1.32
C PRO A 100 -18.40 5.58 -2.47
N CYS A 101 -18.26 6.07 -3.70
CA CYS A 101 -18.35 5.22 -4.89
C CYS A 101 -17.09 4.35 -5.03
N ALA A 102 -17.23 3.19 -5.67
CA ALA A 102 -16.09 2.37 -6.05
C ALA A 102 -15.13 3.18 -6.93
N SER A 103 -13.92 3.40 -6.43
CA SER A 103 -12.91 4.24 -7.06
C SER A 103 -11.51 3.87 -6.58
N SER A 104 -10.50 4.38 -7.27
CA SER A 104 -9.11 4.37 -6.84
C SER A 104 -8.47 5.73 -7.16
N TRP A 105 -7.27 5.97 -6.67
CA TRP A 105 -6.43 7.10 -7.09
C TRP A 105 -5.51 6.78 -8.30
N GLY A 106 -5.69 5.60 -8.91
CA GLY A 106 -4.94 5.18 -10.10
C GLY A 106 -5.45 5.82 -11.38
N ASN A 107 -4.95 5.35 -12.53
CA ASN A 107 -5.36 5.85 -13.84
C ASN A 107 -6.88 5.82 -13.99
N LYS A 108 -7.46 6.94 -14.48
CA LYS A 108 -8.91 7.17 -14.67
C LYS A 108 -9.79 7.01 -13.42
N GLY A 109 -9.22 6.80 -12.23
CA GLY A 109 -9.95 6.77 -10.96
C GLY A 109 -10.67 5.46 -10.64
N TYR A 110 -10.37 4.37 -11.36
CA TYR A 110 -11.02 3.06 -11.18
C TYR A 110 -10.00 1.91 -11.07
N HIS A 111 -10.39 0.68 -11.38
CA HIS A 111 -9.59 -0.52 -11.14
C HIS A 111 -8.75 -0.96 -12.36
N GLU A 112 -8.79 -0.24 -13.48
CA GLU A 112 -8.20 -0.64 -14.76
C GLU A 112 -6.67 -0.87 -14.71
N VAL A 113 -5.98 -0.25 -13.75
CA VAL A 113 -4.55 -0.50 -13.52
C VAL A 113 -4.31 -1.91 -12.99
N TRP A 114 -5.22 -2.42 -12.16
CA TRP A 114 -5.09 -3.74 -11.53
C TRP A 114 -5.93 -4.81 -12.22
N LEU A 115 -6.93 -4.45 -13.01
CA LEU A 115 -7.77 -5.39 -13.75
C LEU A 115 -7.86 -4.97 -15.22
N CYS A 116 -6.96 -5.53 -16.03
CA CYS A 116 -6.90 -5.35 -17.47
C CYS A 116 -6.28 -6.58 -18.15
N GLU A 117 -6.22 -6.59 -19.48
CA GLU A 117 -5.68 -7.70 -20.28
C GLU A 117 -4.25 -8.11 -19.88
N ALA A 118 -3.44 -7.17 -19.37
CA ALA A 118 -2.06 -7.46 -18.96
C ALA A 118 -1.95 -8.32 -17.69
N ASN A 119 -2.96 -8.31 -16.82
CA ASN A 119 -2.90 -8.90 -15.48
C ASN A 119 -4.14 -9.74 -15.08
N ASP A 120 -5.20 -9.78 -15.89
CA ASP A 120 -6.44 -10.50 -15.58
C ASP A 120 -6.25 -11.99 -15.23
N TRP A 121 -5.26 -12.63 -15.86
CA TRP A 121 -4.95 -14.04 -15.71
C TRP A 121 -4.55 -14.42 -14.28
N ILE A 122 -4.06 -13.48 -13.45
CA ILE A 122 -3.62 -13.79 -12.08
C ILE A 122 -4.82 -14.12 -11.16
N TYR A 123 -5.96 -13.48 -11.38
CA TYR A 123 -7.05 -13.46 -10.40
C TYR A 123 -7.69 -14.82 -10.18
N ARG A 124 -7.84 -15.64 -11.23
CA ARG A 124 -8.34 -17.01 -11.07
C ARG A 124 -7.45 -17.83 -10.12
N HIS A 125 -6.13 -17.63 -10.18
CA HIS A 125 -5.18 -18.34 -9.33
C HIS A 125 -5.18 -17.80 -7.90
N LEU A 126 -5.25 -16.47 -7.74
CA LEU A 126 -5.33 -15.84 -6.43
C LEU A 126 -6.63 -16.19 -5.69
N HIS A 127 -7.78 -16.20 -6.38
CA HIS A 127 -9.06 -16.60 -5.79
C HIS A 127 -9.06 -18.07 -5.37
N MET A 128 -8.52 -18.96 -6.22
CA MET A 128 -8.38 -20.38 -5.87
C MET A 128 -7.49 -20.58 -4.65
N ALA A 129 -6.32 -19.94 -4.61
CA ALA A 129 -5.39 -20.04 -3.49
C ALA A 129 -5.99 -19.46 -2.20
N ALA A 130 -6.72 -18.36 -2.27
CA ALA A 130 -7.43 -17.79 -1.11
C ALA A 130 -8.50 -18.74 -0.56
N GLY A 131 -9.27 -19.40 -1.44
CA GLY A 131 -10.25 -20.42 -1.04
C GLY A 131 -9.60 -21.64 -0.37
N MET A 132 -8.47 -22.11 -0.92
CA MET A 132 -7.68 -23.20 -0.33
C MET A 132 -7.14 -22.80 1.05
N MET A 133 -6.57 -21.60 1.19
CA MET A 133 -6.03 -21.11 2.47
C MET A 133 -7.12 -21.04 3.54
N THR A 134 -8.28 -20.50 3.18
CA THR A 134 -9.45 -20.45 4.06
C THR A 134 -9.87 -21.85 4.51
N SER A 135 -9.96 -22.80 3.56
CA SER A 135 -10.33 -24.19 3.85
C SER A 135 -9.34 -24.89 4.78
N ILE A 136 -8.04 -24.82 4.50
CA ILE A 136 -7.03 -25.50 5.33
C ILE A 136 -6.90 -24.87 6.72
N ALA A 137 -7.10 -23.55 6.84
CA ALA A 137 -7.10 -22.84 8.11
C ALA A 137 -8.29 -23.24 8.97
N SER A 138 -9.50 -23.26 8.39
CA SER A 138 -10.73 -23.61 9.12
C SER A 138 -10.75 -25.07 9.59
N ARG A 139 -10.18 -26.01 8.83
CA ARG A 139 -10.13 -27.44 9.19
C ARG A 139 -9.09 -27.79 10.25
N ARG A 140 -8.10 -26.93 10.50
CA ARG A 140 -6.96 -27.23 11.38
C ARG A 140 -6.91 -26.27 12.57
N SER A 141 -7.91 -26.34 13.45
CA SER A 141 -7.86 -25.59 14.71
C SER A 141 -6.77 -26.13 15.62
N GLY A 142 -6.01 -25.22 16.27
CA GLY A 142 -5.01 -25.60 17.27
C GLY A 142 -3.78 -26.33 16.72
N ALA A 143 -3.40 -26.09 15.46
CA ALA A 143 -2.17 -26.65 14.91
C ALA A 143 -0.95 -26.22 15.74
N GLY A 144 -0.06 -27.17 16.02
CA GLY A 144 1.21 -26.95 16.73
C GLY A 144 2.43 -27.33 15.89
N GLY A 145 3.62 -27.01 16.39
CA GLY A 145 4.89 -27.42 15.81
C GLY A 145 5.03 -27.08 14.32
N VAL A 146 5.51 -28.07 13.55
CA VAL A 146 5.79 -27.96 12.11
C VAL A 146 4.53 -27.61 11.30
N LEU A 147 3.37 -28.17 11.67
CA LEU A 147 2.13 -27.89 10.97
C LEU A 147 1.73 -26.41 11.08
N ARG A 148 1.86 -25.81 12.27
CA ARG A 148 1.60 -24.38 12.46
C ARG A 148 2.55 -23.52 11.63
N ARG A 149 3.84 -23.87 11.62
CA ARG A 149 4.86 -23.19 10.80
C ARG A 149 4.50 -23.23 9.31
N ALA A 150 4.16 -24.41 8.79
CA ALA A 150 3.76 -24.57 7.40
C ALA A 150 2.49 -23.77 7.04
N LEU A 151 1.47 -23.77 7.91
CA LEU A 151 0.24 -22.99 7.72
C LEU A 151 0.52 -21.48 7.72
N ASN A 152 1.37 -21.00 8.63
CA ASN A 152 1.79 -19.60 8.66
C ASN A 152 2.59 -19.20 7.42
N GLN A 153 3.51 -20.08 6.97
CA GLN A 153 4.25 -19.81 5.74
C GLN A 153 3.34 -19.82 4.51
N ALA A 154 2.34 -20.71 4.44
CA ALA A 154 1.36 -20.71 3.36
C ALA A 154 0.57 -19.40 3.32
N ALA A 155 0.14 -18.90 4.49
CA ALA A 155 -0.50 -17.59 4.58
C ALA A 155 0.40 -16.44 4.08
N ARG A 156 1.71 -16.45 4.42
CA ARG A 156 2.68 -15.48 3.89
C ARG A 156 2.83 -15.56 2.38
N GLU A 157 2.98 -16.76 1.82
CA GLU A 157 3.09 -16.93 0.36
C GLU A 157 1.83 -16.42 -0.35
N LEU A 158 0.65 -16.67 0.20
CA LEU A 158 -0.60 -16.12 -0.35
C LEU A 158 -0.61 -14.58 -0.30
N MET A 159 -0.25 -13.97 0.84
CA MET A 159 -0.18 -12.51 0.95
C MET A 159 0.83 -11.90 -0.03
N LEU A 160 2.01 -12.52 -0.16
CA LEU A 160 3.02 -12.09 -1.12
C LEU A 160 2.52 -12.23 -2.56
N ALA A 161 1.77 -13.28 -2.89
CA ALA A 161 1.15 -13.43 -4.21
C ALA A 161 0.07 -12.36 -4.49
N GLN A 162 -0.62 -11.89 -3.46
CA GLN A 162 -1.72 -10.93 -3.53
C GLN A 162 -1.28 -9.45 -3.51
N SER A 163 0.02 -9.15 -3.45
CA SER A 163 0.50 -7.77 -3.57
C SER A 163 0.01 -7.13 -4.88
N SER A 164 -0.60 -5.96 -4.77
CA SER A 164 -1.11 -5.19 -5.91
C SER A 164 -0.01 -4.67 -6.82
N ASP A 165 1.23 -4.60 -6.32
CA ASP A 165 2.41 -4.17 -7.07
C ASP A 165 2.66 -5.04 -8.30
N TRP A 166 2.36 -6.34 -8.21
CA TRP A 166 2.55 -7.25 -9.35
C TRP A 166 1.66 -6.85 -10.53
N ALA A 167 0.37 -6.63 -10.28
CA ALA A 167 -0.58 -6.22 -11.30
C ALA A 167 -0.26 -4.80 -11.82
N PHE A 168 0.20 -3.90 -10.94
CA PHE A 168 0.64 -2.55 -11.30
C PHE A 168 1.87 -2.55 -12.22
N ILE A 169 2.90 -3.34 -11.90
CA ILE A 169 4.12 -3.47 -12.73
C ILE A 169 3.78 -4.08 -14.09
N MET A 170 2.89 -5.07 -14.14
CA MET A 170 2.40 -5.65 -15.40
C MET A 170 1.69 -4.60 -16.26
N SER A 171 0.84 -3.77 -15.65
CA SER A 171 0.08 -2.72 -16.35
C SER A 171 0.96 -1.57 -16.85
N THR A 172 1.96 -1.16 -16.06
CA THR A 172 2.86 -0.04 -16.40
C THR A 172 4.01 -0.43 -17.34
N GLY A 173 4.22 -1.73 -17.58
CA GLY A 173 5.18 -2.21 -18.57
C GLY A 173 6.65 -2.08 -18.18
N THR A 174 6.97 -1.84 -16.90
CA THR A 174 8.34 -1.56 -16.45
C THR A 174 9.19 -2.82 -16.32
N MET A 175 8.90 -3.68 -15.33
CA MET A 175 9.62 -4.92 -15.03
C MET A 175 8.68 -6.13 -15.09
N VAL A 176 7.94 -6.27 -16.21
CA VAL A 176 6.83 -7.24 -16.35
C VAL A 176 7.27 -8.67 -16.06
N GLU A 177 8.38 -9.13 -16.64
CA GLU A 177 8.88 -10.51 -16.42
C GLU A 177 9.14 -10.80 -14.95
N TYR A 178 9.66 -9.81 -14.21
CA TYR A 178 9.90 -9.93 -12.78
C TYR A 178 8.59 -10.08 -12.00
N ALA A 179 7.59 -9.23 -12.28
CA ALA A 179 6.28 -9.34 -11.64
C ALA A 179 5.60 -10.69 -11.92
N VAL A 180 5.59 -11.14 -13.17
CA VAL A 180 5.05 -12.46 -13.57
C VAL A 180 5.76 -13.59 -12.83
N LYS A 181 7.09 -13.54 -12.75
CA LYS A 181 7.90 -14.52 -12.02
C LYS A 181 7.56 -14.52 -10.52
N ARG A 182 7.45 -13.35 -9.89
CA ARG A 182 7.11 -13.23 -8.46
C ARG A 182 5.74 -13.80 -8.15
N THR A 183 4.70 -13.43 -8.91
CA THR A 183 3.34 -13.96 -8.74
C THR A 183 3.33 -15.49 -8.86
N LYS A 184 3.93 -16.04 -9.92
CA LYS A 184 3.99 -17.50 -10.13
C LYS A 184 4.78 -18.21 -9.02
N THR A 185 5.89 -17.63 -8.56
CA THR A 185 6.72 -18.21 -7.51
C THR A 185 5.94 -18.36 -6.21
N HIS A 186 5.29 -17.30 -5.75
CA HIS A 186 4.53 -17.33 -4.50
C HIS A 186 3.30 -18.24 -4.59
N ILE A 187 2.59 -18.27 -5.73
CA ILE A 187 1.50 -19.23 -5.96
C ILE A 187 2.01 -20.68 -5.92
N ASN A 188 3.13 -20.98 -6.58
CA ASN A 188 3.68 -22.35 -6.59
C ASN A 188 4.17 -22.78 -5.20
N ASN A 189 4.80 -21.89 -4.44
CA ASN A 189 5.19 -22.17 -3.06
C ASN A 189 3.97 -22.45 -2.19
N PHE A 190 2.92 -21.63 -2.31
CA PHE A 190 1.65 -21.83 -1.61
C PHE A 190 1.03 -23.19 -1.94
N LEU A 191 0.91 -23.53 -3.22
CA LEU A 191 0.32 -24.80 -3.66
C LEU A 191 1.12 -26.01 -3.17
N ARG A 192 2.46 -25.92 -3.20
CA ARG A 192 3.31 -26.97 -2.63
C ARG A 192 3.09 -27.14 -1.13
N LEU A 193 3.08 -26.04 -0.36
CA LEU A 193 2.79 -26.10 1.08
C LEU A 193 1.41 -26.69 1.35
N HIS A 194 0.40 -26.27 0.60
CA HIS A 194 -0.94 -26.82 0.69
C HIS A 194 -0.95 -28.34 0.51
N ASP A 195 -0.29 -28.85 -0.53
CA ASP A 195 -0.25 -30.29 -0.82
C ASP A 195 0.55 -31.08 0.24
N GLU A 196 1.66 -30.52 0.74
CA GLU A 196 2.44 -31.10 1.84
C GLU A 196 1.63 -31.15 3.16
N ILE A 197 0.83 -30.11 3.43
CA ILE A 197 -0.05 -30.01 4.59
C ILE A 197 -1.25 -30.99 4.49
N GLU A 198 -1.88 -31.09 3.32
CA GLU A 198 -3.00 -32.02 3.09
C GLU A 198 -2.54 -33.49 3.11
N SER A 199 -1.36 -33.77 2.57
CA SER A 199 -0.81 -35.14 2.57
C SER A 199 -0.06 -35.51 3.85
N ASN A 200 0.05 -34.60 4.82
CA ASN A 200 0.78 -34.78 6.09
C ASN A 200 2.25 -35.22 5.89
N ARG A 201 2.92 -34.63 4.89
CA ARG A 201 4.32 -34.93 4.51
C ARG A 201 5.10 -33.63 4.31
N ILE A 202 5.14 -32.81 5.35
CA ILE A 202 5.84 -31.52 5.34
C ILE A 202 7.35 -31.75 5.29
N ASP A 203 8.01 -31.14 4.31
CA ASP A 203 9.47 -31.09 4.23
C ASP A 203 9.99 -29.94 5.10
N GLU A 204 10.44 -30.26 6.32
CA GLU A 204 10.96 -29.26 7.25
C GLU A 204 12.19 -28.50 6.73
N GLY A 205 13.01 -29.14 5.91
CA GLY A 205 14.21 -28.52 5.34
C GLY A 205 13.84 -27.45 4.33
N TRP A 206 12.94 -27.79 3.40
CA TRP A 206 12.41 -26.83 2.44
C TRP A 206 11.56 -25.73 3.09
N LEU A 207 10.74 -26.07 4.08
CA LEU A 207 9.98 -25.09 4.86
C LEU A 207 10.90 -24.08 5.54
N GLY A 208 11.99 -24.53 6.15
CA GLY A 208 12.98 -23.65 6.79
C GLY A 208 13.68 -22.70 5.80
N ASP A 209 14.06 -23.19 4.62
CA ASP A 209 14.60 -22.34 3.55
C ASP A 209 13.58 -21.30 3.07
N LEU A 210 12.32 -21.70 2.93
CA LEU A 210 11.25 -20.79 2.51
C LEU A 210 10.96 -19.73 3.57
N GLU A 211 10.89 -20.12 4.85
CA GLU A 211 10.76 -19.20 5.99
C GLU A 211 11.93 -18.21 6.05
N TYR A 212 13.15 -18.63 5.70
CA TYR A 212 14.31 -17.74 5.63
C TYR A 212 14.20 -16.73 4.47
N ARG A 213 13.83 -17.18 3.27
CA ARG A 213 13.73 -16.32 2.07
C ARG A 213 12.54 -15.37 2.12
N ASN A 214 11.39 -15.83 2.63
CA ASN A 214 10.12 -15.10 2.65
C ASN A 214 9.64 -14.91 4.10
N ASN A 215 10.42 -14.15 4.86
CA ASN A 215 10.31 -14.00 6.32
C ASN A 215 9.44 -12.82 6.80
N ILE A 216 8.69 -12.17 5.91
CA ILE A 216 7.82 -11.06 6.28
C ILE A 216 6.69 -11.52 7.21
N PHE A 217 6.32 -10.69 8.17
CA PHE A 217 5.32 -11.00 9.21
C PHE A 217 5.72 -12.23 10.06
N PRO A 218 6.73 -12.11 10.94
CA PRO A 218 7.15 -13.20 11.82
C PRO A 218 5.99 -13.72 12.68
N ASP A 219 5.09 -12.82 13.10
CA ASP A 219 3.92 -13.13 13.92
C ASP A 219 2.66 -13.49 13.11
N MET A 220 2.82 -13.85 11.82
CA MET A 220 1.72 -14.34 11.00
C MET A 220 0.94 -15.43 11.75
N ASP A 221 -0.39 -15.30 11.78
CA ASP A 221 -1.27 -16.30 12.34
C ASP A 221 -2.27 -16.76 11.28
N TYR A 222 -2.12 -18.01 10.83
CA TYR A 222 -3.03 -18.63 9.87
C TYR A 222 -4.50 -18.61 10.34
N ASN A 223 -4.76 -18.46 11.65
CA ASN A 223 -6.12 -18.36 12.18
C ASN A 223 -6.90 -17.15 11.63
N TRP A 224 -6.23 -16.10 11.13
CA TRP A 224 -6.90 -14.95 10.49
C TRP A 224 -7.67 -15.33 9.22
N TYR A 225 -7.31 -16.45 8.59
CA TYR A 225 -7.99 -16.99 7.41
C TYR A 225 -9.17 -17.91 7.76
N ARG A 226 -9.44 -18.17 9.04
CA ARG A 226 -10.56 -19.03 9.42
C ARG A 226 -11.88 -18.32 9.16
N GLN A 227 -12.71 -18.93 8.34
CA GLN A 227 -14.13 -18.65 8.37
C GLN A 227 -14.73 -19.39 9.57
N LEU A 228 -15.19 -18.64 10.56
CA LEU A 228 -16.11 -19.16 11.55
C LEU A 228 -17.39 -19.57 10.81
N ALA A 229 -17.95 -20.73 11.13
CA ALA A 229 -19.29 -21.07 10.65
C ALA A 229 -20.22 -19.90 11.01
N PRO A 230 -21.11 -19.46 10.09
CA PRO A 230 -22.07 -18.42 10.43
C PRO A 230 -22.81 -18.85 11.70
N GLU A 231 -22.86 -17.98 12.71
CA GLU A 231 -23.77 -18.15 13.82
C GLU A 231 -25.16 -18.37 13.21
N GLU A 232 -25.77 -19.53 13.49
CA GLU A 232 -27.18 -19.73 13.17
C GLU A 232 -27.91 -18.54 13.76
N LYS A 233 -28.46 -17.67 12.88
CA LYS A 233 -29.35 -16.62 13.32
C LYS A 233 -30.45 -17.31 14.10
N ALA A 234 -30.45 -17.13 15.42
CA ALA A 234 -31.56 -17.55 16.26
C ALA A 234 -32.82 -16.95 15.64
N VAL A 235 -33.69 -17.84 15.14
CA VAL A 235 -35.02 -17.51 14.61
C VAL A 235 -35.91 -17.08 15.76
#